data_AF-A0A679HX61-F1
#
_entry.id   AF-A0A679HX61-F1
#
_cell.length_a   1.000
_cell.length_b   1.000
_cell.length_c   1.000
_cell.angle_alpha   90.00
_cell.angle_beta   90.00
_cell.angle_gamma   90.00
#
_symmetry.space_group_name_H-M   'P 1'
#
loop_
_entity.id
_entity.type
_entity.pdbx_description
1 polymer ?
#
loop_
_entity_poly.entity_id
_entity_poly.type
_entity_poly.pdbx_seq_one_letter_code
_entity_poly.pdbx_strand_id
1 'polypeptide(L)' 'MSDTNALYAIRHADGSVSLYIDEEYAKDRGIDPSALTRVEIPRELFSSGTVQEVREYVASYLETRPLGTA' A
#
# COMPACT_ATOMS: atom_id res chain seq x y z
N MET A 1 1.11 21.43 4.57
CA MET A 1 0.16 20.68 3.72
C MET A 1 0.86 19.39 3.38
N SER A 2 0.39 18.25 3.89
CA SER A 2 1.10 16.98 3.74
C SER A 2 1.15 16.61 2.26
N ASP A 3 2.35 16.66 1.68
CA ASP A 3 2.62 16.38 0.26
C ASP A 3 2.78 14.86 0.05
N THR A 4 1.89 14.09 0.68
CA THR A 4 1.87 12.62 0.65
C THR A 4 0.46 12.13 0.41
N ASN A 5 0.31 11.14 -0.47
CA ASN A 5 -0.96 10.51 -0.76
C ASN A 5 -1.03 9.15 -0.06
N ALA A 6 -2.09 8.89 0.67
CA ALA A 6 -2.24 7.60 1.36
C ALA A 6 -2.86 6.57 0.41
N LEU A 7 -2.19 5.43 0.27
CA LEU A 7 -2.72 4.25 -0.39
C LEU A 7 -2.83 3.11 0.60
N TYR A 8 -3.81 2.24 0.40
CA TYR A 8 -3.94 1.00 1.16
C TYR A 8 -3.23 -0.10 0.41
N ALA A 9 -2.36 -0.82 1.09
CA ALA A 9 -1.58 -1.88 0.48
C ALA A 9 -1.69 -3.16 1.31
N ILE A 10 -1.69 -4.30 0.62
CA ILE A 10 -1.59 -5.61 1.23
C ILE A 10 -0.50 -6.40 0.53
N ARG A 11 0.32 -7.08 1.34
CA ARG A 11 1.26 -8.08 0.86
C ARG A 11 0.59 -9.45 0.97
N HIS A 12 0.52 -10.15 -0.16
CA HIS A 12 0.05 -11.53 -0.21
C HIS A 12 1.17 -12.49 0.21
N ALA A 13 0.80 -13.68 0.67
CA ALA A 13 1.76 -14.72 1.06
C ALA A 13 2.68 -15.18 -0.10
N ASP A 14 2.24 -14.96 -1.33
CA ASP A 14 2.98 -15.18 -2.58
C ASP A 14 4.08 -14.11 -2.82
N GLY A 15 4.11 -13.04 -2.03
CA GLY A 15 5.06 -11.93 -2.18
C GLY A 15 4.56 -10.81 -3.09
N SER A 16 3.45 -11.02 -3.79
CA SER A 16 2.76 -9.99 -4.57
C SER A 16 2.12 -8.92 -3.68
N VAL A 17 2.13 -7.66 -4.16
CA VAL A 17 1.54 -6.51 -3.46
C VAL A 17 0.34 -5.99 -4.24
N SER A 18 -0.79 -5.83 -3.55
CA SER A 18 -1.99 -5.20 -4.10
C SER A 18 -2.21 -3.83 -3.48
N LEU A 19 -2.60 -2.88 -4.31
CA LEU A 19 -2.81 -1.48 -3.96
C LEU A 19 -4.29 -1.14 -4.13
N TYR A 20 -4.84 -0.43 -3.15
CA TYR A 20 -6.22 -0.01 -3.08
C TYR A 20 -6.28 1.46 -2.71
N ILE A 21 -7.25 2.16 -3.30
CA ILE A 21 -7.49 3.59 -3.03
C ILE A 21 -8.10 3.80 -1.64
N ASP A 22 -8.88 2.83 -1.16
CA ASP A 22 -9.57 2.86 0.13
C ASP A 22 -9.94 1.43 0.59
N GLU A 23 -10.35 1.32 1.85
CA GLU A 23 -10.74 0.08 2.50
C GLU A 23 -12.06 -0.50 1.95
N GLU A 24 -12.97 0.34 1.46
CA GLU A 24 -14.27 -0.09 0.93
C GLU A 24 -14.10 -0.80 -0.41
N TYR A 25 -13.26 -0.25 -1.29
CA TYR A 25 -12.90 -0.86 -2.56
C TYR A 25 -12.14 -2.19 -2.38
N ALA A 26 -11.27 -2.27 -1.38
CA ALA A 26 -10.61 -3.53 -1.02
C ALA A 26 -11.61 -4.56 -0.48
N LYS A 27 -12.55 -4.14 0.37
CA LYS A 27 -13.60 -4.99 0.92
C LYS A 27 -14.53 -5.53 -0.16
N ASP A 28 -14.89 -4.73 -1.15
CA ASP A 28 -15.69 -5.15 -2.31
C ASP A 28 -14.96 -6.25 -3.12
N ARG A 29 -13.62 -6.22 -3.15
CA ARG A 29 -12.76 -7.24 -3.75
C ARG A 29 -12.59 -8.50 -2.87
N GLY A 30 -13.19 -8.54 -1.69
CA GLY A 30 -13.06 -9.63 -0.73
C GLY A 30 -11.77 -9.58 0.10
N ILE A 31 -11.13 -8.41 0.20
CA ILE A 31 -9.96 -8.21 1.05
C ILE A 31 -10.39 -7.68 2.41
N ASP A 32 -9.88 -8.29 3.48
CA ASP A 32 -10.11 -7.80 4.84
C ASP A 32 -9.43 -6.44 5.05
N PRO A 33 -10.19 -5.39 5.41
CA PRO A 33 -9.62 -4.06 5.62
C PRO A 33 -8.63 -4.03 6.79
N SER A 34 -8.79 -4.92 7.77
CA SER A 34 -7.82 -5.08 8.87
C SER A 34 -6.46 -5.63 8.44
N ALA A 35 -6.37 -6.28 7.26
CA ALA A 35 -5.11 -6.72 6.68
C ALA A 35 -4.46 -5.64 5.79
N LEU A 36 -5.19 -4.56 5.48
CA LEU A 36 -4.65 -3.45 4.71
C LEU A 36 -3.74 -2.60 5.59
N THR A 37 -2.59 -2.26 5.04
CA THR A 37 -1.67 -1.30 5.64
C THR A 37 -1.77 0.00 4.89
N ARG A 38 -2.07 1.08 5.61
CA ARG A 38 -2.02 2.43 5.07
C ARG A 38 -0.56 2.84 4.86
N VAL A 39 -0.18 3.09 3.62
CA VAL A 39 1.16 3.53 3.20
C VAL A 39 1.06 4.95 2.67
N GLU A 40 1.94 5.81 3.17
CA GLU A 40 2.04 7.19 2.71
C GLU A 40 3.04 7.26 1.55
N ILE A 41 2.54 7.54 0.35
CA ILE A 41 3.33 7.68 -0.86
C ILE A 41 3.76 9.15 -1.00
N PRO A 42 5.05 9.45 -1.25
CA PRO A 42 5.48 10.80 -1.61
C PRO A 42 4.72 11.29 -2.84
N ARG A 43 4.16 12.52 -2.81
CA ARG A 43 3.37 13.03 -3.94
C ARG A 43 4.19 13.12 -5.22
N GLU A 44 5.50 13.39 -5.15
CA GLU A 44 6.38 13.32 -6.31
C GLU A 44 6.39 11.94 -6.95
N LEU A 45 6.48 10.87 -6.13
CA LEU A 45 6.40 9.49 -6.61
C LEU A 45 5.00 9.15 -7.16
N PHE A 46 3.96 9.67 -6.51
CA PHE A 46 2.58 9.45 -6.95
C PHE A 46 2.21 10.20 -8.24
N SER A 47 2.78 11.40 -8.46
CA SER A 47 2.43 12.28 -9.58
C SER A 47 3.36 12.14 -10.78
N SER A 48 4.65 11.95 -10.54
CA SER A 48 5.68 11.85 -11.58
C SER A 48 6.30 10.45 -11.69
N GLY A 49 6.18 9.62 -10.66
CA GLY A 49 6.68 8.26 -10.67
C GLY A 49 5.76 7.31 -11.44
N THR A 50 6.29 6.15 -11.79
CA THR A 50 5.54 5.07 -12.43
C THR A 50 4.81 4.21 -11.41
N VAL A 51 3.74 3.53 -11.85
CA VAL A 51 3.03 2.55 -11.02
C VAL A 51 3.96 1.44 -10.51
N GLN A 52 5.02 1.11 -11.25
CA GLN A 52 6.03 0.14 -10.83
C GLN A 52 6.85 0.67 -9.65
N GLU A 53 7.36 1.90 -9.74
CA GLU A 53 8.11 2.52 -8.62
C GLU A 53 7.25 2.67 -7.36
N VAL A 54 5.97 3.02 -7.50
CA VAL A 54 5.01 3.07 -6.38
C VAL A 54 4.85 1.67 -5.75
N ARG A 55 4.74 0.62 -6.57
CA ARG A 55 4.64 -0.76 -6.08
C ARG A 55 5.91 -1.20 -5.35
N GLU A 56 7.08 -0.88 -5.89
CA GLU A 56 8.37 -1.21 -5.27
C GLU A 56 8.55 -0.47 -3.95
N TYR A 57 8.22 0.82 -3.90
CA TYR A 57 8.24 1.61 -2.67
C TYR A 57 7.35 0.98 -1.60
N VAL A 58 6.12 0.61 -1.97
CA VAL A 58 5.17 -0.03 -1.06
C VAL A 58 5.65 -1.41 -0.63
N ALA A 59 6.21 -2.21 -1.53
CA ALA A 59 6.77 -3.52 -1.20
C ALA A 59 7.88 -3.38 -0.16
N SER A 60 8.86 -2.49 -0.40
CA SER A 60 9.92 -2.18 0.57
C SER A 60 9.36 -1.63 1.89
N TYR A 61 8.30 -0.82 1.85
CA TYR A 61 7.65 -0.31 3.05
C TYR A 61 7.01 -1.42 3.89
N LEU A 62 6.33 -2.38 3.25
CA LEU A 62 5.73 -3.54 3.91
C LEU A 62 6.76 -4.57 4.37
N GLU A 63 7.93 -4.64 3.73
CA GLU A 63 9.05 -5.47 4.17
C GLU A 63 9.76 -4.92 5.40
N THR A 64 9.97 -3.61 5.44
CA THR A 64 10.62 -2.91 6.56
C THR A 64 9.70 -2.77 7.77
N ARG A 65 8.39 -2.79 7.54
CA ARG A 65 7.36 -2.78 8.56
C ARG A 65 6.64 -4.13 8.54
N PRO A 66 7.28 -5.21 9.05
CA PRO A 66 6.54 -6.43 9.31
C PRO A 66 5.36 -6.02 10.18
N LEU A 67 4.15 -6.31 9.72
CA LEU A 67 2.94 -6.23 10.53
C LEU A 67 3.29 -6.87 11.87
N GLY A 68 3.46 -6.01 12.88
CA GLY A 68 3.83 -6.42 14.22
C GLY A 68 2.73 -7.34 14.71
N THR A 69 2.95 -8.63 14.55
CA THR A 69 2.12 -9.66 15.17
C THR A 69 2.71 -9.79 16.57
N ALA A 70 2.17 -8.98 17.48
CA ALA A 70 2.36 -9.14 18.92
C ALA A 70 1.16 -9.93 19.46
#